data_AF-A0A074TJA2-F1
#
_entry.id   AF-A0A074TJA2-F1
#
_cell.length_a   1.000
_cell.length_b   1.000
_cell.length_c   1.000
_cell.angle_alpha   90.00
_cell.angle_beta   90.00
_cell.angle_gamma   90.00
#
_symmetry.space_group_name_H-M   'P 1'
#
loop_
_entity.id
_entity.type
_entity.pdbx_description
1 polymer ?
#
loop_
_entity_poly.entity_id
_entity_poly.type
_entity_poly.pdbx_seq_one_letter_code
_entity_poly.pdbx_strand_id
1 'polypeptide(L)'
;MGRRGTFTTPDLTRLARARLEEMHDAAETVLECETVLSKSGMSVVSEWLRACAGARPARCEITDPETRSRYVFRVLDTGGPEEDACQIDLYCDARATPSEANSPAPYLATIGLDGQGRARRVFLSDAQARDLNNPGPQGEVSAARICQLDAFSVELAYPNWAVNLWISALVGLFHPQLAALGSGTQETAIDTEAQRLAIEAELDR
;
A
#
# COMPACT_ATOMS: atom_id res chain seq x y z
N MET A 1 -11.04 -23.60 -5.94
CA MET A 1 -9.62 -23.88 -6.26
C MET A 1 -9.17 -22.83 -7.26
N GLY A 2 -8.85 -21.61 -6.78
CA GLY A 2 -8.49 -20.48 -7.64
C GLY A 2 -7.08 -20.66 -8.19
N ARG A 3 -6.92 -20.50 -9.51
CA ARG A 3 -5.59 -20.50 -10.16
C ARG A 3 -4.76 -19.39 -9.52
N ARG A 4 -3.67 -19.75 -8.83
CA ARG A 4 -2.63 -18.79 -8.45
C ARG A 4 -1.99 -18.30 -9.75
N GLY A 5 -2.40 -17.12 -10.22
CA GLY A 5 -1.70 -16.47 -11.33
C GLY A 5 -0.27 -16.21 -10.89
N THR A 6 0.70 -16.72 -11.65
CA THR A 6 2.12 -16.42 -11.43
C THR A 6 2.35 -14.96 -11.79
N PHE A 7 2.56 -14.14 -10.76
CA PHE A 7 3.01 -12.77 -10.91
C PHE A 7 4.49 -12.73 -11.35
N THR A 8 4.86 -11.71 -12.11
CA THR A 8 6.27 -11.37 -12.36
C THR A 8 6.58 -10.18 -11.46
N THR A 9 7.25 -10.44 -10.33
CA THR A 9 7.84 -9.36 -9.51
C THR A 9 8.68 -8.46 -10.43
N PRO A 10 8.49 -7.14 -10.40
CA PRO A 10 9.21 -6.23 -11.27
C PRO A 10 10.71 -6.43 -11.12
N ASP A 11 11.40 -6.55 -12.26
CA ASP A 11 12.84 -6.75 -12.34
C ASP A 11 13.55 -5.45 -11.95
N LEU A 12 14.10 -5.40 -10.73
CA LEU A 12 14.77 -4.21 -10.18
C LEU A 12 15.95 -3.76 -11.07
N THR A 13 16.60 -4.70 -11.77
CA THR A 13 17.74 -4.40 -12.65
C THR A 13 17.37 -3.52 -13.84
N ARG A 14 16.08 -3.41 -14.14
CA ARG A 14 15.54 -2.61 -15.25
C ARG A 14 14.99 -1.26 -14.81
N LEU A 15 14.97 -0.98 -13.51
CA LEU A 15 14.50 0.29 -12.99
C LEU A 15 15.59 1.36 -13.15
N ALA A 16 15.15 2.60 -13.38
CA ALA A 16 16.06 3.73 -13.35
C ALA A 16 16.63 3.89 -11.94
N ARG A 17 17.91 4.26 -11.83
CA ARG A 17 18.57 4.49 -10.54
C ARG A 17 17.79 5.43 -9.62
N ALA A 18 17.26 6.53 -10.15
CA ALA A 18 16.42 7.47 -9.39
C ALA A 18 15.20 6.78 -8.73
N ARG A 19 14.56 5.82 -9.42
CA ARG A 19 13.44 5.07 -8.85
C ARG A 19 13.90 4.11 -7.76
N LEU A 20 15.07 3.49 -7.90
CA LEU A 20 15.66 2.66 -6.85
C LEU A 20 16.02 3.49 -5.61
N GLU A 21 16.56 4.70 -5.78
CA GLU A 21 16.85 5.64 -4.70
C GLU A 21 15.56 6.05 -3.97
N GLU A 22 14.50 6.43 -4.70
CA GLU A 22 13.19 6.72 -4.11
C GLU A 22 12.61 5.54 -3.31
N MET A 23 12.73 4.32 -3.84
CA MET A 23 12.27 3.12 -3.15
C MET A 23 13.10 2.83 -1.90
N HIS A 24 14.42 3.09 -1.94
CA HIS A 24 15.31 2.92 -0.80
C HIS A 24 14.94 3.90 0.33
N ASP A 25 14.81 5.19 0.03
CA ASP A 25 14.43 6.24 1.00
C ASP A 25 13.06 5.95 1.62
N ALA A 26 12.12 5.46 0.81
CA ALA A 26 10.82 5.00 1.27
C ALA A 26 10.94 3.80 2.22
N ALA A 27 11.81 2.83 1.94
CA ALA A 27 12.06 1.70 2.83
C ALA A 27 12.63 2.15 4.19
N GLU A 28 13.60 3.07 4.19
CA GLU A 28 14.16 3.62 5.43
C GLU A 28 13.06 4.28 6.28
N THR A 29 12.19 5.04 5.63
CA THR A 29 11.05 5.69 6.29
C THR A 29 10.09 4.67 6.92
N VAL A 30 9.76 3.58 6.20
CA VAL A 30 8.91 2.50 6.73
C VAL A 30 9.54 1.88 7.98
N LEU A 31 10.82 1.50 7.91
CA LEU A 31 11.54 0.86 9.02
C LEU A 31 11.74 1.81 10.20
N GLU A 32 11.97 3.10 9.96
CA GLU A 32 12.05 4.11 11.00
C GLU A 32 10.72 4.24 11.74
N CYS A 33 9.60 4.32 11.03
CA CYS A 33 8.27 4.38 11.63
C CYS A 33 7.98 3.14 12.50
N GLU A 34 8.26 1.95 11.98
CA GLU A 34 8.13 0.70 12.75
C GLU A 34 9.03 0.68 14.00
N THR A 35 10.24 1.19 13.88
CA THR A 35 11.20 1.29 14.99
C THR A 35 10.75 2.29 16.06
N VAL A 36 10.28 3.47 15.67
CA VAL A 36 9.80 4.52 16.60
C VAL A 36 8.55 4.06 17.34
N LEU A 37 7.60 3.44 16.64
CA LEU A 37 6.39 2.89 17.25
C LEU A 37 6.74 1.76 18.24
N SER A 38 7.59 0.82 17.84
CA SER A 38 7.97 -0.32 18.68
C SER A 38 8.73 0.09 19.94
N LYS A 39 9.61 1.10 19.88
CA LYS A 39 10.28 1.69 21.06
C LYS A 39 9.29 2.20 22.11
N SER A 40 8.08 2.56 21.70
CA SER A 40 7.01 3.03 22.57
C SER A 40 6.01 1.93 22.95
N GLY A 41 6.28 0.67 22.58
CA GLY A 41 5.34 -0.45 22.77
C GLY A 41 4.10 -0.36 21.88
N MET A 42 4.18 0.39 20.78
CA MET A 42 3.11 0.57 19.80
C MET A 42 3.43 -0.16 18.50
N SER A 43 2.39 -0.43 17.70
CA SER A 43 2.51 -0.86 16.31
C SER A 43 1.53 -0.09 15.43
N VAL A 44 1.74 -0.15 14.13
CA VAL A 44 0.83 0.47 13.15
C VAL A 44 -0.61 -0.03 13.35
N VAL A 45 -0.76 -1.34 13.58
CA VAL A 45 -2.06 -1.97 13.87
C VAL A 45 -2.66 -1.51 15.20
N SER A 46 -1.87 -1.38 16.27
CA SER A 46 -2.40 -0.93 17.56
C SER A 46 -2.95 0.49 17.48
N GLU A 47 -2.27 1.36 16.73
CA GLU A 47 -2.68 2.75 16.55
C GLU A 47 -3.96 2.86 15.71
N TRP A 48 -4.12 2.05 14.67
CA TRP A 48 -5.39 1.97 13.94
C TRP A 48 -6.53 1.39 14.76
N LEU A 49 -6.28 0.36 15.57
CA LEU A 49 -7.29 -0.18 16.47
C LEU A 49 -7.81 0.87 17.46
N ARG A 50 -6.91 1.72 17.98
CA ARG A 50 -7.27 2.88 18.80
C ARG A 50 -8.12 3.88 18.00
N ALA A 51 -7.72 4.20 16.77
CA ALA A 51 -8.44 5.12 15.88
C ALA A 51 -9.86 4.66 15.53
N CYS A 52 -10.01 3.38 15.25
CA CYS A 52 -11.27 2.69 15.00
C CYS A 52 -12.17 2.59 16.26
N ALA A 53 -11.78 3.20 17.39
CA ALA A 53 -12.51 3.21 18.67
C ALA A 53 -12.93 1.82 19.18
N GLY A 54 -12.20 0.77 18.82
CA GLY A 54 -12.53 -0.61 19.19
C GLY A 54 -13.83 -1.17 18.56
N ALA A 55 -14.39 -0.52 17.53
CA ALA A 55 -15.56 -1.02 16.82
C ALA A 55 -15.33 -2.43 16.24
N ARG A 56 -16.37 -3.28 16.16
CA ARG A 56 -16.29 -4.60 15.51
C ARG A 56 -17.38 -4.76 14.43
N PRO A 57 -17.01 -5.10 13.18
CA PRO A 57 -15.64 -5.25 12.69
C PRO A 57 -14.89 -3.91 12.71
N ALA A 58 -13.62 -3.92 13.14
CA ALA A 58 -12.81 -2.71 13.25
C ALA A 58 -12.49 -2.21 11.85
N ARG A 59 -13.15 -1.12 11.45
CA ARG A 59 -12.94 -0.43 10.19
C ARG A 59 -12.83 1.07 10.45
N CYS A 60 -11.80 1.68 9.91
CA CYS A 60 -11.63 3.13 9.91
C CYS A 60 -11.21 3.59 8.52
N GLU A 61 -11.75 4.74 8.12
CA GLU A 61 -11.50 5.36 6.83
C GLU A 61 -10.87 6.72 7.08
N ILE A 62 -9.73 6.96 6.44
CA ILE A 62 -8.95 8.18 6.57
C ILE A 62 -8.80 8.77 5.18
N THR A 63 -9.15 10.04 5.03
CA THR A 63 -9.03 10.79 3.79
C THR A 63 -8.27 12.06 4.07
N ASP A 64 -7.16 12.26 3.37
CA ASP A 64 -6.45 13.52 3.32
C ASP A 64 -7.14 14.43 2.29
N PRO A 65 -7.75 15.54 2.71
CA PRO A 65 -8.46 16.42 1.79
C PRO A 65 -7.52 17.21 0.86
N GLU A 66 -6.25 17.40 1.24
CA GLU A 66 -5.27 18.17 0.48
C GLU A 66 -4.67 17.32 -0.64
N THR A 67 -4.18 16.13 -0.31
CA THR A 67 -3.59 15.21 -1.30
C THR A 67 -4.64 14.36 -2.02
N ARG A 68 -5.89 14.34 -1.49
CA ARG A 68 -6.98 13.45 -1.93
C ARG A 68 -6.64 11.96 -1.84
N SER A 69 -5.64 11.61 -1.05
CA SER A 69 -5.30 10.23 -0.75
C SER A 69 -6.21 9.69 0.35
N ARG A 70 -6.66 8.46 0.17
CA ARG A 70 -7.57 7.81 1.11
C ARG A 70 -7.16 6.38 1.34
N TYR A 71 -7.31 5.93 2.57
CA TYR A 71 -7.21 4.53 2.89
C TYR A 71 -8.31 4.06 3.83
N VAL A 72 -8.66 2.78 3.71
CA VAL A 72 -9.58 2.10 4.62
C VAL A 72 -8.84 0.94 5.27
N PHE A 73 -8.67 1.03 6.59
CA PHE A 73 -8.13 -0.07 7.39
C PHE A 73 -9.26 -1.00 7.84
N ARG A 74 -9.01 -2.30 7.80
CA ARG A 74 -9.93 -3.35 8.26
C ARG A 74 -9.19 -4.46 9.00
N VAL A 75 -9.72 -4.86 10.15
CA VAL A 75 -9.34 -6.13 10.80
C VAL A 75 -10.16 -7.26 10.19
N LEU A 76 -9.50 -8.37 9.86
CA LEU A 76 -10.16 -9.54 9.31
C LEU A 76 -10.55 -10.51 10.44
N ASP A 77 -11.74 -11.10 10.32
CA ASP A 77 -12.24 -12.13 11.26
C ASP A 77 -11.69 -13.55 10.93
N THR A 78 -10.69 -13.66 10.05
CA THR A 78 -10.20 -14.95 9.52
C THR A 78 -9.00 -15.51 10.28
N GLY A 79 -8.95 -16.84 10.36
CA GLY A 79 -8.29 -17.62 11.39
C GLY A 79 -7.05 -18.37 10.91
N GLY A 80 -5.88 -17.91 11.35
CA GLY A 80 -4.63 -18.67 11.31
C GLY A 80 -3.41 -17.74 11.24
N PRO A 81 -2.24 -18.15 11.78
CA PRO A 81 -1.01 -17.34 11.75
C PRO A 81 -0.48 -17.07 10.34
N GLU A 82 -0.91 -17.85 9.34
CA GLU A 82 -0.50 -17.72 7.94
C GLU A 82 -1.41 -16.81 7.11
N GLU A 83 -2.50 -16.28 7.67
CA GLU A 83 -3.43 -15.36 6.99
C GLU A 83 -3.15 -13.89 7.35
N ASP A 84 -3.65 -12.96 6.55
CA ASP A 84 -3.60 -11.53 6.90
C ASP A 84 -4.49 -11.30 8.12
N ALA A 85 -3.94 -10.66 9.15
CA ALA A 85 -4.73 -10.22 10.30
C ALA A 85 -5.50 -8.93 9.99
N CYS A 86 -4.91 -8.08 9.15
CA CYS A 86 -5.46 -6.78 8.79
C CYS A 86 -5.24 -6.49 7.30
N GLN A 87 -6.09 -5.65 6.73
CA GLN A 87 -6.00 -5.17 5.36
C GLN A 87 -6.15 -3.66 5.31
N ILE A 88 -5.48 -3.06 4.33
CA ILE A 88 -5.55 -1.65 4.01
C ILE A 88 -5.95 -1.53 2.54
N ASP A 89 -7.08 -0.93 2.27
CA ASP A 89 -7.52 -0.57 0.93
C ASP A 89 -7.08 0.87 0.61
N LEU A 90 -6.34 1.06 -0.47
CA LEU A 90 -5.79 2.35 -0.90
C LEU A 90 -6.61 2.96 -2.03
N TYR A 91 -6.75 4.28 -2.03
CA TYR A 91 -7.43 5.08 -3.05
C TYR A 91 -6.67 6.39 -3.25
N CYS A 92 -6.56 6.86 -4.49
CA CYS A 92 -5.92 8.15 -4.78
C CYS A 92 -6.53 8.82 -5.99
N ASP A 93 -6.81 10.11 -5.86
CA ASP A 93 -7.36 10.93 -6.93
C ASP A 93 -6.41 12.06 -7.32
N ALA A 94 -5.32 11.70 -7.97
CA ALA A 94 -4.26 12.62 -8.39
C ALA A 94 -4.66 13.63 -9.49
N ARG A 95 -5.86 13.49 -10.08
CA ARG A 95 -6.28 14.27 -11.26
C ARG A 95 -7.62 14.98 -11.10
N ALA A 96 -8.32 14.83 -9.98
CA ALA A 96 -9.60 15.48 -9.82
C ALA A 96 -9.47 17.00 -9.88
N THR A 97 -10.20 17.57 -10.82
CA THR A 97 -10.53 18.99 -10.79
C THR A 97 -11.45 19.28 -9.59
N PRO A 98 -11.55 20.54 -9.13
CA PRO A 98 -12.50 20.91 -8.08
C PRO A 98 -13.96 20.51 -8.36
N SER A 99 -14.33 20.34 -9.64
CA SER A 99 -15.66 19.87 -10.04
C SER A 99 -15.89 18.37 -9.81
N GLU A 100 -14.80 17.59 -9.80
CA GLU A 100 -14.79 16.14 -9.56
C GLU A 100 -14.58 15.81 -8.07
N ALA A 101 -14.54 16.83 -7.19
CA ALA A 101 -14.30 16.65 -5.76
C ALA A 101 -15.31 15.70 -5.09
N ASN A 102 -16.52 15.57 -5.65
CA ASN A 102 -17.59 14.69 -5.17
C ASN A 102 -17.55 13.27 -5.75
N SER A 103 -16.65 12.97 -6.69
CA SER A 103 -16.46 11.62 -7.21
C SER A 103 -15.61 10.79 -6.24
N PRO A 104 -15.92 9.49 -6.05
CA PRO A 104 -15.11 8.62 -5.21
C PRO A 104 -13.71 8.45 -5.82
N ALA A 105 -12.67 8.64 -5.00
CA ALA A 105 -11.29 8.43 -5.43
C ALA A 105 -11.11 6.99 -5.96
N PRO A 106 -10.43 6.80 -7.10
CA PRO A 106 -10.26 5.49 -7.70
C PRO A 106 -9.41 4.57 -6.81
N TYR A 107 -9.76 3.29 -6.82
CA TYR A 107 -9.08 2.25 -6.06
C TYR A 107 -7.65 2.02 -6.59
N LEU A 108 -6.68 1.92 -5.69
CA LEU A 108 -5.28 1.63 -6.02
C LEU A 108 -4.93 0.17 -5.79
N ALA A 109 -4.93 -0.30 -4.54
CA ALA A 109 -4.52 -1.65 -4.18
C ALA A 109 -4.96 -2.01 -2.75
N THR A 110 -4.90 -3.30 -2.40
CA THR A 110 -4.94 -3.75 -1.00
C THR A 110 -3.53 -4.06 -0.53
N ILE A 111 -3.19 -3.68 0.71
CA ILE A 111 -2.04 -4.21 1.45
C ILE A 111 -2.56 -5.14 2.55
N GLY A 112 -2.09 -6.38 2.57
CA GLY A 112 -2.32 -7.35 3.64
C GLY A 112 -1.21 -7.29 4.69
N LEU A 113 -1.59 -7.28 5.97
CA LEU A 113 -0.70 -7.18 7.11
C LEU A 113 -0.79 -8.40 8.04
N ASP A 114 0.31 -8.71 8.72
CA ASP A 114 0.31 -9.64 9.85
C ASP A 114 -0.29 -9.01 11.13
N GLY A 115 -0.39 -9.80 12.21
CA GLY A 115 -0.91 -9.34 13.49
C GLY A 115 -0.03 -8.32 14.22
N GLN A 116 1.22 -8.13 13.77
CA GLN A 116 2.15 -7.12 14.28
C GLN A 116 2.13 -5.82 13.44
N GLY A 117 1.43 -5.84 12.30
CA GLY A 117 1.34 -4.72 11.37
C GLY A 117 2.41 -4.68 10.30
N ARG A 118 3.16 -5.77 10.10
CA ARG A 118 4.12 -5.87 9.01
C ARG A 118 3.39 -6.15 7.71
N ALA A 119 3.79 -5.46 6.64
CA ALA A 119 3.32 -5.77 5.30
C ALA A 119 3.66 -7.23 4.96
N ARG A 120 2.70 -7.94 4.37
CA ARG A 120 2.87 -9.32 3.90
C ARG A 120 2.64 -9.45 2.41
N ARG A 121 1.77 -8.62 1.84
CA ARG A 121 1.43 -8.68 0.42
C ARG A 121 0.73 -7.43 -0.04
N VAL A 122 0.84 -7.15 -1.33
CA VAL A 122 -0.01 -6.21 -2.05
C VAL A 122 -0.82 -6.98 -3.08
N PHE A 123 -2.09 -6.64 -3.29
CA PHE A 123 -2.91 -7.37 -4.25
C PHE A 123 -4.09 -6.54 -4.77
N LEU A 124 -4.66 -7.01 -5.88
CA LEU A 124 -5.95 -6.58 -6.41
C LEU A 124 -6.89 -7.78 -6.45
N SER A 125 -8.01 -7.74 -5.73
CA SER A 125 -9.01 -8.80 -5.86
C SER A 125 -9.71 -8.75 -7.23
N ASP A 126 -10.24 -9.88 -7.71
CA ASP A 126 -11.01 -9.96 -8.95
C ASP A 126 -12.20 -8.99 -8.98
N ALA A 127 -12.82 -8.73 -7.83
CA ALA A 127 -13.94 -7.79 -7.73
C ALA A 127 -13.45 -6.34 -7.88
N GLN A 128 -12.37 -5.98 -7.17
CA GLN A 128 -11.77 -4.65 -7.26
C GLN A 128 -11.21 -4.38 -8.65
N ALA A 129 -10.57 -5.37 -9.27
CA ALA A 129 -10.01 -5.22 -10.62
C ALA A 129 -11.07 -5.02 -11.72
N ARG A 130 -12.33 -5.40 -11.47
CA ARG A 130 -13.47 -5.14 -12.37
C ARG A 130 -14.15 -3.79 -12.10
N ASP A 131 -14.07 -3.32 -10.86
CA ASP A 131 -14.62 -2.04 -10.39
C ASP A 131 -13.69 -0.85 -10.72
N LEU A 132 -12.40 -1.12 -10.99
CA LEU A 132 -11.53 -0.16 -11.65
C LEU A 132 -12.19 0.26 -12.97
N ASN A 133 -12.62 1.52 -13.06
CA ASN A 133 -12.87 2.24 -14.31
C ASN A 133 -11.57 2.34 -15.14
N ASN A 134 -11.02 1.20 -15.56
CA ASN A 134 -9.81 1.07 -16.37
C ASN A 134 -10.11 0.17 -17.58
N PRO A 135 -10.40 0.74 -18.76
CA PRO A 135 -10.66 -0.03 -19.99
C PRO A 135 -9.36 -0.47 -20.70
N GLY A 136 -8.21 -0.48 -20.00
CA GLY A 136 -6.95 -0.98 -20.56
C GLY A 136 -6.95 -2.51 -20.70
N PRO A 137 -6.33 -3.07 -21.75
CA PRO A 137 -6.15 -4.51 -21.87
C PRO A 137 -5.40 -5.05 -20.64
N GLN A 138 -5.80 -6.25 -20.21
CA GLN A 138 -5.33 -6.92 -19.00
C GLN A 138 -3.79 -6.82 -18.84
N GLY A 139 -3.32 -6.19 -17.76
CA GLY A 139 -1.92 -6.26 -17.34
C GLY A 139 -0.99 -5.15 -17.87
N GLU A 140 -1.49 -4.10 -18.52
CA GLU A 140 -0.66 -2.93 -18.87
C GLU A 140 -0.58 -1.91 -17.73
N VAL A 141 0.65 -1.55 -17.35
CA VAL A 141 0.92 -0.43 -16.44
C VAL A 141 0.45 0.86 -17.10
N SER A 142 -0.64 1.43 -16.62
CA SER A 142 -1.15 2.71 -17.13
C SER A 142 -0.37 3.88 -16.53
N ALA A 143 0.01 4.85 -17.37
CA ALA A 143 0.59 6.11 -16.92
C ALA A 143 -0.29 6.84 -15.90
N ALA A 144 -1.62 6.67 -15.98
CA ALA A 144 -2.53 7.22 -14.98
C ALA A 144 -2.33 6.60 -13.59
N ARG A 145 -2.09 5.28 -13.52
CA ARG A 145 -1.82 4.57 -12.27
C ARG A 145 -0.49 4.97 -11.67
N ILE A 146 0.56 5.08 -12.50
CA ILE A 146 1.86 5.61 -12.05
C ILE A 146 1.67 7.01 -11.45
N CYS A 147 0.99 7.93 -12.14
CA CYS A 147 0.72 9.26 -11.58
C CYS A 147 -0.06 9.23 -10.26
N GLN A 148 -0.98 8.28 -10.08
CA GLN A 148 -1.72 8.14 -8.82
C GLN A 148 -0.87 7.59 -7.69
N LEU A 149 0.04 6.66 -8.00
CA LEU A 149 0.97 6.12 -7.01
C LEU A 149 2.02 7.18 -6.61
N ASP A 150 2.56 7.93 -7.58
CA ASP A 150 3.49 9.04 -7.33
C ASP A 150 2.85 10.18 -6.50
N ALA A 151 1.53 10.34 -6.57
CA ALA A 151 0.78 11.38 -5.83
C ALA A 151 0.22 10.90 -4.48
N PHE A 152 0.30 9.60 -4.15
CA PHE A 152 -0.26 9.09 -2.91
C PHE A 152 0.59 9.53 -1.72
N SER A 153 0.01 10.37 -0.86
CA SER A 153 0.61 10.83 0.39
C SER A 153 -0.49 11.12 1.40
N VAL A 154 -0.32 10.76 2.66
CA VAL A 154 -1.23 11.11 3.75
C VAL A 154 -0.46 11.89 4.81
N GLU A 155 -0.76 13.17 4.93
CA GLU A 155 0.00 14.13 5.75
C GLU A 155 -0.80 14.58 6.96
N LEU A 156 -1.54 13.64 7.55
CA LEU A 156 -2.40 13.88 8.70
C LEU A 156 -1.72 13.48 10.01
N ALA A 157 -1.99 14.23 11.07
CA ALA A 157 -1.59 13.82 12.42
C ALA A 157 -2.46 12.68 12.98
N TYR A 158 -3.74 12.62 12.55
CA TYR A 158 -4.68 11.57 12.93
C TYR A 158 -4.66 10.43 11.90
N PRO A 159 -4.64 9.16 12.32
CA PRO A 159 -4.71 8.68 13.70
C PRO A 159 -3.39 8.78 14.48
N ASN A 160 -2.28 8.68 13.76
CA ASN A 160 -0.94 8.86 14.26
C ASN A 160 -0.08 9.28 13.06
N TRP A 161 0.72 10.34 13.22
CA TRP A 161 1.55 10.85 12.12
C TRP A 161 2.52 9.80 11.57
N ALA A 162 3.14 9.00 12.43
CA ALA A 162 4.06 7.94 11.99
C ALA A 162 3.34 6.85 11.18
N VAL A 163 2.07 6.57 11.48
CA VAL A 163 1.26 5.59 10.73
C VAL A 163 0.91 6.11 9.33
N ASN A 164 0.58 7.40 9.22
CA ASN A 164 0.28 8.03 7.94
C ASN A 164 1.53 8.23 7.07
N LEU A 165 2.68 8.49 7.70
CA LEU A 165 3.97 8.50 7.01
C LEU A 165 4.34 7.08 6.53
N TRP A 166 4.19 6.07 7.39
CA TRP A 166 4.47 4.66 7.07
C TRP A 166 3.67 4.15 5.87
N ILE A 167 2.36 4.43 5.81
CA ILE A 167 1.52 3.97 4.68
C ILE A 167 1.89 4.68 3.37
N SER A 168 2.24 5.97 3.43
CA SER A 168 2.70 6.72 2.26
C SER A 168 4.04 6.16 1.75
N ALA A 169 4.97 5.91 2.67
CA ALA A 169 6.26 5.32 2.36
C ALA A 169 6.13 3.88 1.83
N LEU A 170 5.19 3.07 2.32
CA LEU A 170 4.92 1.75 1.73
C LEU A 170 4.52 1.82 0.26
N VAL A 171 3.71 2.82 -0.13
CA VAL A 171 3.33 3.02 -1.52
C VAL A 171 4.55 3.37 -2.38
N GLY A 172 5.46 4.21 -1.87
CA GLY A 172 6.73 4.51 -2.53
C GLY A 172 7.64 3.29 -2.67
N LEU A 173 7.84 2.54 -1.59
CA LEU A 173 8.68 1.33 -1.57
C LEU A 173 8.21 0.28 -2.57
N PHE A 174 6.89 0.04 -2.62
CA PHE A 174 6.30 -0.97 -3.51
C PHE A 174 5.74 -0.38 -4.79
N HIS A 175 6.17 0.83 -5.18
CA HIS A 175 5.63 1.52 -6.33
C HIS A 175 5.66 0.67 -7.61
N PRO A 176 6.78 0.04 -8.02
CA PRO A 176 6.79 -0.81 -9.21
C PRO A 176 5.86 -2.03 -9.11
N GLN A 177 5.79 -2.67 -7.95
CA GLN A 177 4.93 -3.83 -7.68
C GLN A 177 3.46 -3.43 -7.81
N LEU A 178 3.08 -2.32 -7.16
CA LEU A 178 1.74 -1.74 -7.20
C LEU A 178 1.35 -1.32 -8.62
N ALA A 179 2.29 -0.76 -9.38
CA ALA A 179 2.07 -0.36 -10.77
C ALA A 179 1.83 -1.57 -11.69
N ALA A 180 2.47 -2.70 -11.42
CA ALA A 180 2.36 -3.94 -12.18
C ALA A 180 1.14 -4.81 -11.83
N LEU A 181 0.34 -4.43 -10.82
CA LEU A 181 -0.87 -5.19 -10.45
C LEU A 181 -1.92 -5.16 -11.58
N GLY A 182 -2.35 -6.35 -12.01
CA GLY A 182 -3.41 -6.55 -13.00
C GLY A 182 -4.63 -7.28 -12.43
N SER A 183 -5.66 -7.51 -13.27
CA SER A 183 -6.84 -8.27 -12.88
C SER A 183 -6.50 -9.73 -12.53
N GLY A 184 -6.89 -10.18 -11.33
CA GLY A 184 -6.65 -11.54 -10.85
C GLY A 184 -5.24 -11.80 -10.33
N THR A 185 -4.45 -10.75 -10.14
CA THR A 185 -3.11 -10.82 -9.57
C THR A 185 -3.17 -10.74 -8.04
N GLN A 186 -2.77 -11.82 -7.37
CA GLN A 186 -2.45 -11.81 -5.94
C GLN A 186 -0.94 -11.96 -5.78
N GLU A 187 -0.27 -10.99 -5.18
CA GLU A 187 1.11 -11.14 -4.74
C GLU A 187 1.14 -11.71 -3.33
N THR A 188 2.17 -12.48 -2.99
CA THR A 188 2.39 -13.01 -1.64
C THR A 188 3.84 -12.75 -1.24
N ALA A 189 4.03 -12.35 0.02
CA ALA A 189 5.29 -12.18 0.75
C ALA A 189 6.17 -11.03 0.24
N ILE A 190 5.72 -9.82 0.57
CA ILE A 190 6.53 -8.62 0.58
C ILE A 190 7.11 -8.47 1.99
N ASP A 191 8.42 -8.63 2.12
CA ASP A 191 9.15 -8.29 3.34
C ASP A 191 9.90 -6.97 3.08
N THR A 192 9.57 -5.93 3.86
CA THR A 192 10.14 -4.58 3.74
C THR A 192 11.66 -4.59 3.77
N GLU A 193 12.26 -5.34 4.70
CA GLU A 193 13.71 -5.36 4.88
C GLU A 193 14.39 -6.14 3.75
N ALA A 194 13.81 -7.27 3.35
CA ALA A 194 14.32 -8.02 2.21
C ALA A 194 14.24 -7.20 0.91
N GLN A 195 13.17 -6.43 0.73
CA GLN A 195 13.03 -5.52 -0.42
C GLN A 195 14.08 -4.41 -0.36
N ARG A 196 14.29 -3.78 0.80
CA ARG A 196 15.32 -2.74 0.99
C ARG A 196 16.71 -3.26 0.63
N LEU A 197 17.09 -4.43 1.17
CA LEU A 197 18.38 -5.05 0.90
C LEU A 197 18.56 -5.40 -0.59
N ALA A 198 17.48 -5.84 -1.26
CA ALA A 198 17.52 -6.08 -2.70
C ALA A 198 17.75 -4.78 -3.48
N ILE A 199 17.11 -3.68 -3.10
CA ILE A 199 17.31 -2.35 -3.72
C ILE A 199 18.74 -1.84 -3.48
N GLU A 200 19.24 -1.92 -2.24
CA GLU A 200 20.59 -1.51 -1.85
C GLU A 200 21.65 -2.24 -2.69
N ALA A 201 21.48 -3.55 -2.88
CA ALA A 201 22.36 -4.35 -3.74
C ALA A 201 22.33 -3.95 -5.22
N GLU A 202 21.24 -3.36 -5.72
CA GLU A 202 21.18 -2.79 -7.08
C GLU A 202 21.84 -1.42 -7.16
N LEU A 203 21.72 -0.59 -6.11
CA LEU A 203 22.30 0.75 -6.06
C LEU A 203 23.84 0.73 -5.98
N ASP A 204 24.40 -0.32 -5.38
CA ASP A 204 25.84 -0.54 -5.22
C ASP A 204 26.53 -1.11 -6.48
N ARG A 205 25.77 -1.51 -7.51
CA ARG A 205 26.29 -2.05 -8.78
C ARG A 205 26.64 -0.98 -9.80
#